data_AF-A0A9W7YR04-F1
#
_entry.id   AF-A0A9W7YR04-F1
#
_cell.length_a   1.000
_cell.length_b   1.000
_cell.length_c   1.000
_cell.angle_alpha   90.00
_cell.angle_beta   90.00
_cell.angle_gamma   90.00
#
_symmetry.space_group_name_H-M   'P 1'
#
loop_
_entity.id
_entity.type
_entity.pdbx_description
1 polymer ?
#
loop_
_entity_poly.entity_id
_entity_poly.type
_entity_poly.pdbx_seq_one_letter_code
_entity_poly.pdbx_strand_id
1 'polypeptide(L)'
;AGDTEHLAAAFLSAQGINHGILLRKVPALQYLYYLQQIGLAMSPLSNNALFLVYERNPFNTYFQRGLNVALSSDDPLQFHFTKEPLMEEYSVAAQIWKYSSVDMCELAMNSVIQSGFEAEVKRHWIGRDYLETGQTEVHKTNVPLCRLKYRSMTLELELAAIATMASEGEPST
;
A
#
# COMPACT_ATOMS: atom_id res chain seq x y z
N ALA A 1 -10.41 -4.59 15.72
CA ALA A 1 -11.06 -4.51 14.39
C ALA A 1 -12.54 -4.19 14.59
N GLY A 2 -13.06 -3.12 13.99
CA GLY A 2 -14.46 -2.70 14.10
C GLY A 2 -15.27 -3.08 12.86
N ASP A 3 -16.43 -2.44 12.67
CA ASP A 3 -17.26 -2.59 11.47
C ASP A 3 -16.53 -2.11 10.20
N THR A 4 -16.94 -2.67 9.05
CA THR A 4 -16.55 -2.25 7.71
C THR A 4 -16.97 -0.82 7.37
N GLU A 5 -18.00 -0.26 8.02
CA GLU A 5 -18.41 1.13 7.82
C GLU A 5 -17.30 2.13 8.14
N HIS A 6 -16.42 1.81 9.10
CA HIS A 6 -15.24 2.64 9.40
C HIS A 6 -14.33 2.82 8.18
N LEU A 7 -14.23 1.81 7.31
CA LEU A 7 -13.42 1.88 6.10
C LEU A 7 -14.07 2.80 5.06
N ALA A 8 -15.41 2.80 4.97
CA ALA A 8 -16.11 3.71 4.06
C ALA A 8 -16.00 5.17 4.55
N ALA A 9 -16.16 5.41 5.85
CA ALA A 9 -15.96 6.73 6.44
C ALA A 9 -14.51 7.23 6.26
N ALA A 10 -13.52 6.35 6.50
CA ALA A 10 -12.11 6.68 6.30
C ALA A 10 -11.78 6.94 4.83
N PHE A 11 -12.34 6.19 3.89
CA PHE A 11 -12.18 6.45 2.45
C PHE A 11 -12.58 7.88 2.07
N LEU A 12 -13.65 8.40 2.68
CA LEU A 12 -14.17 9.74 2.38
C LEU A 12 -13.42 10.88 3.09
N SER A 13 -12.70 10.59 4.18
CA SER A 13 -12.22 11.64 5.10
C SER A 13 -10.73 11.57 5.48
N ALA A 14 -10.08 10.43 5.30
CA ALA A 14 -8.71 10.19 5.75
C ALA A 14 -7.72 10.14 4.59
N GLN A 15 -6.50 10.61 4.83
CA GLN A 15 -5.39 10.54 3.86
C GLN A 15 -4.81 9.12 3.72
N GLY A 16 -5.00 8.29 4.73
CA GLY A 16 -4.48 6.92 4.81
C GLY A 16 -5.06 6.22 6.04
N ILE A 17 -4.90 4.91 6.11
CA ILE A 17 -5.40 4.09 7.22
C ILE A 17 -4.33 3.12 7.74
N ASN A 18 -4.48 2.73 9.01
CA ASN A 18 -3.72 1.64 9.60
C ASN A 18 -4.52 0.33 9.54
N HIS A 19 -3.82 -0.79 9.39
CA HIS A 19 -4.33 -2.16 9.24
C HIS A 19 -5.10 -2.46 7.96
N GLY A 20 -6.27 -1.86 7.71
CA GLY A 20 -7.08 -2.13 6.51
C GLY A 20 -7.52 -3.59 6.27
N ILE A 21 -7.33 -4.50 7.25
CA ILE A 21 -7.47 -5.96 7.07
C ILE A 21 -8.87 -6.37 6.60
N LEU A 22 -9.91 -5.64 7.02
CA LEU A 22 -11.30 -5.93 6.68
C LEU A 22 -11.68 -5.52 5.25
N LEU A 23 -10.83 -4.79 4.51
CA LEU A 23 -11.04 -4.54 3.08
C LEU A 23 -11.14 -5.83 2.28
N ARG A 24 -10.62 -6.96 2.79
CA ARG A 24 -10.75 -8.28 2.15
C ARG A 24 -12.20 -8.75 2.09
N LYS A 25 -13.08 -8.23 2.95
CA LYS A 25 -14.50 -8.57 3.03
C LYS A 25 -15.39 -7.68 2.16
N VAL A 26 -14.87 -6.56 1.67
CA VAL A 26 -15.62 -5.57 0.89
C VAL A 26 -14.88 -5.28 -0.42
N PRO A 27 -15.00 -6.14 -1.45
CA PRO A 27 -14.23 -6.03 -2.69
C PRO A 27 -14.40 -4.67 -3.39
N ALA A 28 -15.62 -4.13 -3.42
CA ALA A 28 -15.88 -2.82 -4.02
C ALA A 28 -15.08 -1.71 -3.34
N LEU A 29 -15.07 -1.68 -2.00
CA LEU A 29 -14.33 -0.67 -1.25
C LEU A 29 -12.82 -0.86 -1.39
N GLN A 30 -12.34 -2.11 -1.39
CA GLN A 30 -10.93 -2.39 -1.65
C GLN A 30 -10.49 -1.86 -3.02
N TYR A 31 -11.34 -2.00 -4.03
CA TYR A 31 -11.07 -1.47 -5.36
C TYR A 31 -11.04 0.06 -5.35
N LEU A 32 -11.94 0.74 -4.64
CA LEU A 32 -11.89 2.19 -4.46
C LEU A 32 -10.59 2.66 -3.79
N TYR A 33 -10.12 1.95 -2.76
CA TYR A 33 -8.82 2.22 -2.12
C TYR A 33 -7.65 2.07 -3.10
N TYR A 34 -7.71 1.09 -3.99
CA TYR A 34 -6.74 0.92 -5.07
C TYR A 34 -6.79 2.09 -6.07
N LEU A 35 -7.97 2.45 -6.57
CA LEU A 35 -8.11 3.51 -7.57
C LEU A 35 -7.67 4.87 -7.05
N GLN A 36 -8.01 5.19 -5.81
CA GLN A 36 -7.60 6.43 -5.14
C GLN A 36 -6.19 6.36 -4.53
N GLN A 37 -5.52 5.21 -4.62
CA GLN A 37 -4.18 4.97 -4.07
C GLN A 37 -4.04 5.42 -2.59
N ILE A 38 -5.10 5.22 -1.79
CA ILE A 38 -5.10 5.56 -0.36
C ILE A 38 -4.11 4.65 0.37
N GLY A 39 -3.22 5.25 1.16
CA GLY A 39 -2.16 4.54 1.88
C GLY A 39 -2.69 3.59 2.94
N LEU A 40 -2.14 2.37 3.00
CA LEU A 40 -2.40 1.38 4.03
C LEU A 40 -1.10 0.97 4.72
N ALA A 41 -0.92 1.41 5.97
CA ALA A 41 0.16 0.91 6.82
C ALA A 41 -0.33 -0.32 7.59
N MET A 42 0.34 -1.46 7.41
CA MET A 42 -0.08 -2.75 7.97
C MET A 42 1.05 -3.38 8.77
N SER A 43 0.69 -4.08 9.85
CA SER A 43 1.63 -4.75 10.76
C SER A 43 1.34 -6.24 10.87
N PRO A 44 1.82 -7.05 9.91
CA PRO A 44 1.53 -8.48 9.86
C PRO A 44 1.90 -9.26 11.12
N LEU A 45 3.03 -8.97 11.79
CA LEU A 45 3.42 -9.67 13.02
C LEU A 45 2.47 -9.37 14.17
N SER A 46 2.10 -8.09 14.38
CA SER A 46 1.06 -7.71 15.34
C SER A 46 -0.27 -8.42 15.06
N ASN A 47 -0.70 -8.44 13.80
CA ASN A 47 -1.97 -9.08 13.43
C ASN A 47 -1.95 -10.59 13.70
N ASN A 48 -0.80 -11.24 13.44
CA ASN A 48 -0.57 -12.65 13.74
C ASN A 48 -0.64 -12.97 15.23
N ALA A 49 -0.03 -12.12 16.07
CA ALA A 49 -0.07 -12.30 17.52
C ALA A 49 -1.48 -12.16 18.09
N LEU A 50 -2.34 -11.31 17.49
CA LEU A 50 -3.62 -10.94 18.08
C LEU A 50 -4.83 -11.70 17.54
N PHE A 51 -4.98 -11.83 16.20
CA PHE A 51 -6.27 -12.26 15.64
C PHE A 51 -6.23 -12.88 14.24
N LEU A 52 -5.09 -12.89 13.54
CA LEU A 52 -5.02 -13.36 12.15
C LEU A 52 -3.67 -14.02 11.82
N VAL A 53 -3.69 -15.35 11.70
CA VAL A 53 -2.54 -16.16 11.24
C VAL A 53 -1.83 -15.50 10.05
N TYR A 54 -0.50 -15.40 10.14
CA TYR A 54 0.35 -14.60 9.25
C TYR A 54 0.10 -14.89 7.76
N GLU A 55 0.03 -16.16 7.35
CA GLU A 55 -0.18 -16.55 5.95
C GLU A 55 -1.57 -16.14 5.42
N ARG A 56 -2.53 -15.92 6.33
CA ARG A 56 -3.89 -15.46 5.98
C ARG A 56 -4.00 -13.94 5.99
N ASN A 57 -2.93 -13.22 6.29
CA ASN A 57 -2.92 -11.76 6.25
C ASN A 57 -3.10 -11.26 4.80
N PRO A 58 -4.03 -10.33 4.53
CA PRO A 58 -4.30 -9.89 3.17
C PRO A 58 -3.23 -8.97 2.59
N PHE A 59 -2.22 -8.56 3.38
CA PHE A 59 -1.14 -7.68 2.94
C PHE A 59 -0.54 -8.09 1.59
N ASN A 60 -0.15 -9.36 1.45
CA ASN A 60 0.48 -9.84 0.22
C ASN A 60 -0.45 -9.73 -0.99
N THR A 61 -1.72 -10.06 -0.80
CA THR A 61 -2.73 -9.91 -1.86
C THR A 61 -2.93 -8.45 -2.24
N TYR A 62 -2.94 -7.53 -1.27
CA TYR A 62 -3.06 -6.10 -1.52
C TYR A 62 -1.86 -5.56 -2.29
N PHE A 63 -0.64 -5.95 -1.88
CA PHE A 63 0.59 -5.58 -2.58
C PHE A 63 0.60 -6.09 -4.02
N GLN A 64 0.23 -7.35 -4.25
CA GLN A 64 0.15 -7.92 -5.59
C GLN A 64 -0.86 -7.18 -6.47
N ARG A 65 -2.02 -6.80 -5.91
CA ARG A 65 -3.05 -6.01 -6.61
C ARG A 65 -2.65 -4.55 -6.85
N GLY A 66 -1.55 -4.07 -6.27
CA GLY A 66 -1.07 -2.70 -6.45
C GLY A 66 -1.77 -1.67 -5.58
N LEU A 67 -2.39 -2.10 -4.47
CA LEU A 67 -2.78 -1.15 -3.43
C LEU A 67 -1.53 -0.49 -2.84
N ASN A 68 -1.68 0.77 -2.43
CA ASN A 68 -0.62 1.55 -1.81
C ASN A 68 -0.37 1.08 -0.36
N VAL A 69 0.29 -0.07 -0.21
CA VAL A 69 0.58 -0.68 1.09
C VAL A 69 2.01 -0.42 1.55
N ALA A 70 2.19 -0.31 2.86
CA ALA A 70 3.48 -0.21 3.55
C ALA A 70 3.47 -1.12 4.80
N LEU A 71 4.65 -1.66 5.14
CA LEU A 71 4.83 -2.40 6.39
C LEU A 71 5.08 -1.42 7.54
N SER A 72 4.49 -1.70 8.70
CA SER A 72 4.67 -0.97 9.95
C SER A 72 4.84 -1.94 11.11
N SER A 73 5.32 -1.48 12.27
CA SER A 73 5.60 -2.34 13.43
C SER A 73 4.50 -2.37 14.50
N ASP A 74 3.50 -1.49 14.45
CA ASP A 74 2.47 -1.33 15.49
C ASP A 74 3.09 -1.06 16.88
N ASP A 75 3.12 -2.05 17.77
CA ASP A 75 3.76 -2.01 19.10
C ASP A 75 5.06 -2.83 19.13
N PRO A 76 6.23 -2.27 18.75
CA PRO A 76 7.52 -2.94 18.75
C PRO A 76 7.84 -3.71 20.03
N LEU A 77 7.60 -3.11 21.19
CA LEU A 77 7.94 -3.68 22.49
C LEU A 77 7.17 -4.98 22.77
N GLN A 78 5.97 -5.12 22.20
CA GLN A 78 5.10 -6.26 22.45
C GLN A 78 5.32 -7.41 21.46
N PHE A 79 5.58 -7.09 20.19
CA PHE A 79 5.51 -8.07 19.10
C PHE A 79 6.85 -8.44 18.47
N HIS A 80 7.93 -7.72 18.76
CA HIS A 80 9.22 -7.89 18.08
C HIS A 80 10.29 -8.37 19.04
N PHE A 81 11.20 -9.21 18.53
CA PHE A 81 12.28 -9.79 19.34
C PHE A 81 13.65 -9.18 19.02
N THR A 82 13.77 -8.53 17.87
CA THR A 82 15.03 -7.93 17.42
C THR A 82 15.18 -6.48 17.89
N LYS A 83 16.41 -5.96 17.79
CA LYS A 83 16.70 -4.54 18.07
C LYS A 83 16.16 -3.60 16.98
N GLU A 84 15.80 -4.12 15.82
CA GLU A 84 15.34 -3.36 14.65
C GLU A 84 13.95 -3.86 14.22
N PRO A 85 12.89 -3.45 14.93
CA PRO A 85 11.54 -4.03 14.80
C PRO A 85 11.00 -3.98 13.36
N LEU A 86 11.15 -2.83 12.70
CA LEU A 86 10.68 -2.69 11.32
C LEU A 86 11.48 -3.59 10.36
N MET A 87 12.78 -3.75 10.57
CA MET A 87 13.60 -4.65 9.75
C MET A 87 13.19 -6.12 9.93
N GLU A 88 12.72 -6.49 11.12
CA GLU A 88 12.14 -7.81 11.40
C GLU A 88 10.82 -8.03 10.64
N GLU A 89 9.89 -7.07 10.59
CA GLU A 89 8.68 -7.14 9.74
C GLU A 89 9.04 -7.39 8.27
N TYR A 90 9.96 -6.57 7.73
CA TYR A 90 10.44 -6.72 6.36
C TYR A 90 11.09 -8.10 6.14
N SER A 91 11.93 -8.56 7.06
CA SER A 91 12.64 -9.84 6.94
C SER A 91 11.69 -11.04 6.98
N VAL A 92 10.71 -11.04 7.89
CA VAL A 92 9.71 -12.12 7.99
C VAL A 92 8.80 -12.12 6.75
N ALA A 93 8.33 -10.95 6.32
CA ALA A 93 7.55 -10.79 5.10
C ALA A 93 8.27 -11.36 3.87
N ALA A 94 9.56 -11.04 3.71
CA ALA A 94 10.37 -11.56 2.61
C ALA A 94 10.51 -13.08 2.64
N GLN A 95 10.72 -13.66 3.83
CA GLN A 95 10.88 -15.11 3.96
C GLN A 95 9.58 -15.89 3.72
N ILE A 96 8.44 -15.37 4.20
CA ILE A 96 7.14 -16.05 4.08
C ILE A 96 6.53 -15.82 2.70
N TRP A 97 6.44 -14.57 2.24
CA TRP A 97 5.80 -14.23 0.95
C TRP A 97 6.76 -14.24 -0.24
N LYS A 98 8.03 -14.59 -0.02
CA LYS A 98 9.05 -14.73 -1.07
C LYS A 98 9.29 -13.43 -1.84
N TYR A 99 9.31 -12.31 -1.13
CA TYR A 99 9.61 -11.01 -1.74
C TYR A 99 11.03 -10.93 -2.25
N SER A 100 11.15 -10.41 -3.48
CA SER A 100 12.42 -10.03 -4.09
C SER A 100 12.91 -8.71 -3.50
N SER A 101 14.17 -8.37 -3.75
CA SER A 101 14.71 -7.06 -3.39
C SER A 101 13.90 -5.91 -3.98
N VAL A 102 13.38 -6.07 -5.20
CA VAL A 102 12.53 -5.07 -5.86
C VAL A 102 11.22 -4.85 -5.09
N ASP A 103 10.58 -5.93 -4.63
CA ASP A 103 9.34 -5.85 -3.85
C ASP A 103 9.58 -5.11 -2.53
N MET A 104 10.68 -5.43 -1.86
CA MET A 104 11.07 -4.79 -0.60
C MET A 104 11.37 -3.30 -0.79
N CYS A 105 12.07 -2.94 -1.87
CA CYS A 105 12.34 -1.55 -2.23
C CYS A 105 11.05 -0.78 -2.58
N GLU A 106 10.11 -1.41 -3.29
CA GLU A 106 8.81 -0.80 -3.60
C GLU A 106 8.01 -0.52 -2.32
N LEU A 107 7.96 -1.48 -1.38
CA LEU A 107 7.30 -1.29 -0.09
C LEU A 107 7.93 -0.17 0.74
N ALA A 108 9.27 -0.09 0.76
CA ALA A 108 9.99 0.99 1.43
C ALA A 108 9.77 2.36 0.76
N MET A 109 9.70 2.40 -0.57
CA MET A 109 9.37 3.62 -1.30
C MET A 109 7.93 4.08 -1.00
N ASN A 110 6.97 3.16 -0.97
CA ASN A 110 5.58 3.46 -0.64
C ASN A 110 5.45 4.04 0.77
N SER A 111 6.21 3.53 1.75
CA SER A 111 6.18 4.07 3.12
C SER A 111 6.65 5.53 3.17
N VAL A 112 7.66 5.91 2.37
CA VAL A 112 8.09 7.31 2.24
C VAL A 112 6.99 8.16 1.59
N ILE A 113 6.35 7.67 0.53
CA ILE A 113 5.25 8.39 -0.13
C ILE A 113 4.11 8.66 0.86
N GLN A 114 3.72 7.64 1.63
CA GLN A 114 2.65 7.69 2.63
C GLN A 114 3.00 8.48 3.90
N SER A 115 4.28 8.71 4.17
CA SER A 115 4.73 9.37 5.41
C SER A 115 4.24 10.82 5.53
N GLY A 116 4.28 11.38 6.74
CA GLY A 116 3.93 12.78 6.99
C GLY A 116 5.04 13.79 6.72
N PHE A 117 6.20 13.36 6.22
CA PHE A 117 7.35 14.27 5.99
C PHE A 117 7.08 15.30 4.90
N GLU A 118 7.78 16.43 4.97
CA GLU A 118 7.69 17.51 4.00
C GLU A 118 8.12 17.04 2.61
N ALA A 119 7.55 17.67 1.58
CA ALA A 119 7.84 17.34 0.19
C ALA A 119 9.34 17.45 -0.12
N GLU A 120 10.06 18.41 0.46
CA GLU A 120 11.52 18.56 0.25
C GLU A 120 12.32 17.36 0.77
N VAL A 121 11.96 16.84 1.95
CA VAL A 121 12.59 15.66 2.54
C VAL A 121 12.29 14.43 1.68
N LYS A 122 11.05 14.26 1.25
CA LYS A 122 10.66 13.18 0.34
C LYS A 122 11.41 13.29 -1.00
N ARG A 123 11.52 14.49 -1.59
CA ARG A 123 12.31 14.72 -2.83
C ARG A 123 13.77 14.34 -2.66
N HIS A 124 14.33 14.61 -1.49
CA HIS A 124 15.68 14.18 -1.16
C HIS A 124 15.80 12.65 -1.16
N TRP A 125 14.87 11.94 -0.51
CA TRP A 125 14.93 10.47 -0.38
C TRP A 125 14.53 9.68 -1.61
N ILE A 126 13.49 10.07 -2.35
CA ILE A 126 12.93 9.25 -3.44
C ILE A 126 13.02 9.91 -4.82
N GLY A 127 13.39 11.18 -4.91
CA GLY A 127 13.62 11.88 -6.19
C GLY A 127 12.77 13.13 -6.35
N ARG A 128 13.20 14.07 -7.20
CA ARG A 128 12.63 15.43 -7.26
C ARG A 128 11.19 15.49 -7.77
N ASP A 129 10.89 14.68 -8.77
CA ASP A 129 9.67 14.82 -9.57
C ASP A 129 8.58 13.80 -9.19
N TYR A 130 8.71 13.15 -8.02
CA TYR A 130 7.83 12.07 -7.59
C TYR A 130 6.36 12.50 -7.44
N LEU A 131 6.11 13.78 -7.13
CA LEU A 131 4.76 14.35 -7.01
C LEU A 131 4.11 14.62 -8.37
N GLU A 132 4.90 15.03 -9.36
CA GLU A 132 4.40 15.50 -10.66
C GLU A 132 4.27 14.35 -11.66
N THR A 133 5.23 13.43 -11.64
CA THR A 133 5.34 12.35 -12.63
C THR A 133 4.88 10.99 -12.07
N GLY A 134 4.71 10.88 -10.75
CA GLY A 134 4.54 9.60 -10.08
C GLY A 134 5.78 8.68 -10.17
N GLN A 135 6.90 9.16 -10.74
CA GLN A 135 8.12 8.40 -10.92
C GLN A 135 9.17 8.81 -9.90
N THR A 136 9.84 7.80 -9.33
CA THR A 136 10.96 8.00 -8.40
C THR A 136 12.29 7.81 -9.11
N GLU A 137 13.34 8.36 -8.52
CA GLU A 137 14.70 8.22 -9.03
C GLU A 137 15.27 6.85 -8.66
N VAL A 138 15.49 5.98 -9.65
CA VAL A 138 15.94 4.59 -9.46
C VAL A 138 17.20 4.48 -8.59
N HIS A 139 18.15 5.42 -8.72
CA HIS A 139 19.38 5.41 -7.94
C HIS A 139 19.19 5.70 -6.44
N LYS A 140 18.01 6.21 -6.05
CA LYS A 140 17.65 6.45 -4.65
C LYS A 140 16.73 5.39 -4.07
N THR A 141 15.77 4.92 -4.86
CA THR A 141 14.76 3.97 -4.40
C THR A 141 15.11 2.51 -4.67
N ASN A 142 16.02 2.27 -5.62
CA ASN A 142 16.37 0.95 -6.12
C ASN A 142 15.17 0.17 -6.69
N VAL A 143 14.07 0.87 -7.03
CA VAL A 143 12.91 0.29 -7.71
C VAL A 143 13.10 0.45 -9.22
N PRO A 144 13.13 -0.63 -10.02
CA PRO A 144 13.28 -0.52 -11.46
C PRO A 144 12.14 0.26 -12.12
N LEU A 145 12.47 1.09 -13.11
CA LEU A 145 11.48 1.90 -13.83
C LEU A 145 10.39 1.05 -14.50
N CYS A 146 10.70 -0.18 -14.92
CA CYS A 146 9.69 -1.09 -15.48
C CYS A 146 8.62 -1.50 -14.45
N ARG A 147 8.99 -1.65 -13.16
CA ARG A 147 8.04 -1.93 -12.08
C ARG A 147 7.11 -0.75 -11.88
N LEU A 148 7.64 0.47 -11.82
CA LEU A 148 6.85 1.70 -11.66
C LEU A 148 5.91 1.93 -12.84
N LYS A 149 6.41 1.79 -14.07
CA LYS A 149 5.60 1.90 -15.29
C LYS A 149 4.48 0.87 -15.35
N TYR A 150 4.75 -0.37 -14.93
CA TYR A 150 3.72 -1.39 -14.84
C TYR A 150 2.60 -0.98 -13.87
N ARG A 151 2.95 -0.48 -12.67
CA ARG A 151 1.97 0.00 -11.68
C ARG A 151 1.14 1.17 -12.23
N SER A 152 1.78 2.18 -12.80
CA SER A 152 1.09 3.36 -13.32
C SER A 152 0.18 3.00 -14.50
N MET A 153 0.68 2.25 -15.47
CA MET A 153 -0.09 1.84 -16.65
C MET A 153 -1.28 0.96 -16.26
N THR A 154 -1.11 0.04 -15.30
CA THR A 154 -2.23 -0.79 -14.83
C THR A 154 -3.31 0.08 -14.18
N LEU A 155 -2.93 1.04 -13.34
CA LEU A 155 -3.87 1.95 -12.70
C LEU A 155 -4.61 2.84 -13.73
N GLU A 156 -3.89 3.37 -14.71
CA GLU A 156 -4.48 4.16 -15.80
C GLU A 156 -5.50 3.36 -16.61
N LEU A 157 -5.20 2.08 -16.92
CA LEU A 157 -6.11 1.18 -17.61
C LEU A 157 -7.38 0.90 -16.80
N GLU A 158 -7.25 0.68 -15.50
CA GLU A 158 -8.40 0.44 -14.61
C GLU A 158 -9.28 1.69 -14.50
N LEU A 159 -8.69 2.88 -14.37
CA LEU A 159 -9.42 4.14 -14.38
C LEU A 159 -10.14 4.38 -15.71
N ALA A 160 -9.47 4.11 -16.84
CA ALA A 160 -10.08 4.22 -18.17
C ALA A 160 -11.27 3.26 -18.34
N ALA A 161 -11.13 2.02 -17.88
CA ALA A 161 -12.21 1.02 -17.93
C ALA A 161 -13.46 1.50 -17.16
N ILE A 162 -13.28 2.06 -15.97
CA ILE A 162 -14.39 2.61 -15.17
C ILE A 162 -15.03 3.81 -15.87
N ALA A 163 -14.22 4.70 -16.44
CA ALA A 163 -14.73 5.86 -17.17
C ALA A 163 -15.59 5.45 -18.37
N THR A 164 -15.16 4.43 -19.12
CA THR A 164 -15.97 3.85 -20.21
C THR A 164 -17.27 3.26 -19.69
N MET A 165 -17.24 2.42 -18.65
CA MET A 165 -18.45 1.82 -18.07
C MET A 165 -19.42 2.87 -17.51
N ALA A 166 -18.89 3.95 -16.93
CA ALA A 166 -19.72 5.05 -16.44
C ALA A 166 -20.42 5.79 -17.60
N SER A 167 -19.72 6.01 -18.72
CA SER A 167 -20.29 6.66 -19.90
C SER A 167 -21.36 5.83 -20.62
N GLU A 168 -21.23 4.49 -20.60
CA GLU A 168 -22.23 3.57 -21.17
C GLU A 168 -23.49 3.43 -20.30
N GLY A 169 -23.39 3.75 -19.01
CA GLY A 169 -24.49 3.67 -18.05
C GLY A 169 -25.37 4.93 -17.97
N GLU A 170 -25.00 6.02 -18.63
CA GLU A 170 -25.86 7.22 -18.70
C GLU A 170 -27.03 6.95 -19.67
N PRO A 171 -28.29 6.92 -19.19
CA PRO A 171 -29.43 6.80 -20.09
C PRO A 171 -29.45 8.04 -21.00
N SER A 172 -29.53 7.82 -22.30
CA SER A 172 -29.71 8.86 -23.30
C SER A 172 -30.98 9.67 -22.99
N THR A 173 -30.80 10.81 -22.33
CA THR A 173 -31.84 11.83 -22.13
C THR A 173 -32.14 12.57 -23.42
#